data_AF-A0A931QE56-F1
#
_entry.id   AF-A0A931QE56-F1
#
_cell.length_a   1.000
_cell.length_b   1.000
_cell.length_c   1.000
_cell.angle_alpha   90.00
_cell.angle_beta   90.00
_cell.angle_gamma   90.00
#
_symmetry.space_group_name_H-M   'P 1'
#
loop_
_entity.id
_entity.type
_entity.pdbx_description
1 polymer ?
#
loop_
_entity_poly.entity_id
_entity_poly.type
_entity_poly.pdbx_seq_one_letter_code
_entity_poly.pdbx_strand_id
1 'polypeptide(L)'
;MNLVKKAAKHHIGFISTRFAGTDGVSLETAKWAEVLERIGHECFYFSGLSDRPAGRSRVVPEAFYRHPTIDAINRIAFAGDWRITSQARAQHPEMASLYKDHFSIYVRPPHISRQVQELKDYFKKHLYAFARDFELELLIVENALSIPINLPLGLAITEFIAETGYPTIAHHHDFQWERQRFMANCVSDYIAAAFPPNLPSIRHVVINSVANSQLASRTGISARMIPNVMDFDHPPAPLDVYALTARADLGVAPDEYFFLQPTRIIQRKGIEHAIELTRRLGLKAKLVISHAAGDEGTDYERRLNEFANLLDVTVNFESNLVQESRGLTSDGKKIYTLADIYPQADLVTYPSSIEGFGNAFLEANGPSKASGAGWRIRTKCWNASCRIINLQNVTIRLPYWNTICDCCWPIAWEK
;
A
#
# COMPACT_ATOMS: atom_id res chain seq x y z
N MET A 1 14.88 -35.06 7.73
CA MET A 1 14.43 -36.05 6.73
C MET A 1 13.55 -35.30 5.75
N ASN A 2 14.12 -34.94 4.59
CA ASN A 2 13.55 -34.06 3.58
C ASN A 2 12.25 -34.63 2.98
N LEU A 3 11.13 -33.98 3.24
CA LEU A 3 9.85 -34.19 2.55
C LEU A 3 9.48 -32.96 1.73
N VAL A 4 10.41 -32.45 0.92
CA VAL A 4 10.00 -31.72 -0.28
C VAL A 4 10.01 -32.74 -1.39
N LYS A 5 8.88 -33.47 -1.54
CA LYS A 5 8.57 -34.12 -2.81
C LYS A 5 8.80 -33.06 -3.88
N LYS A 6 9.62 -33.35 -4.89
CA LYS A 6 9.85 -32.46 -6.03
C LYS A 6 8.47 -32.04 -6.55
N ALA A 7 8.04 -30.82 -6.21
CA ALA A 7 6.72 -30.37 -6.54
C ALA A 7 6.60 -30.39 -8.07
N ALA A 8 5.43 -30.74 -8.60
CA ALA A 8 5.20 -30.56 -10.02
C ALA A 8 5.47 -29.09 -10.35
N LYS A 9 6.25 -28.86 -11.40
CA LYS A 9 6.49 -27.51 -11.90
C LYS A 9 5.14 -26.99 -12.41
N HIS A 10 4.72 -25.84 -11.91
CA HIS A 10 3.49 -25.19 -12.30
C HIS A 10 3.80 -23.80 -12.83
N HIS A 11 3.03 -23.32 -13.80
CA HIS A 11 3.10 -21.95 -14.29
C HIS A 11 2.05 -21.09 -13.57
N ILE A 12 2.52 -20.08 -12.84
CA ILE A 12 1.70 -19.26 -11.93
C ILE A 12 1.65 -17.83 -12.45
N GLY A 13 0.45 -17.31 -12.70
CA GLY A 13 0.24 -15.95 -13.17
C GLY A 13 -0.13 -14.98 -12.05
N PHE A 14 0.74 -14.01 -11.79
CA PHE A 14 0.43 -12.86 -10.94
C PHE A 14 -0.31 -11.78 -11.72
N ILE A 15 -1.38 -11.22 -11.16
CA ILE A 15 -2.18 -10.16 -11.76
C ILE A 15 -2.29 -8.98 -10.78
N SER A 16 -1.89 -7.80 -11.21
CA SER A 16 -2.05 -6.54 -10.46
C SER A 16 -2.19 -5.37 -11.43
N THR A 17 -2.56 -4.19 -10.94
CA THR A 17 -2.51 -2.96 -11.74
C THR A 17 -1.07 -2.52 -12.03
N ARG A 18 -0.11 -2.90 -11.18
CA ARG A 18 1.32 -2.57 -11.29
C ARG A 18 2.19 -3.62 -10.57
N PHE A 19 3.32 -3.95 -11.19
CA PHE A 19 4.47 -4.66 -10.60
C PHE A 19 5.75 -3.88 -10.88
N ALA A 20 5.85 -2.66 -10.35
CA ALA A 20 6.95 -1.76 -10.63
C ALA A 20 7.20 -0.81 -9.45
N GLY A 21 8.48 -0.57 -9.17
CA GLY A 21 8.92 0.33 -8.11
C GLY A 21 8.77 -0.28 -6.72
N THR A 22 8.77 0.58 -5.69
CA THR A 22 8.87 0.18 -4.28
C THR A 22 7.54 0.14 -3.52
N ASP A 23 6.41 0.07 -4.23
CA ASP A 23 5.13 -0.04 -3.53
C ASP A 23 5.00 -1.38 -2.80
N GLY A 24 4.29 -1.33 -1.66
CA GLY A 24 4.20 -2.49 -0.77
C GLY A 24 3.62 -3.75 -1.42
N VAL A 25 2.70 -3.63 -2.38
CA VAL A 25 2.11 -4.80 -3.07
C VAL A 25 3.13 -5.39 -4.04
N SER A 26 3.83 -4.56 -4.82
CA SER A 26 4.90 -5.00 -5.73
C SER A 26 6.03 -5.71 -4.98
N LEU A 27 6.43 -5.20 -3.81
CA LEU A 27 7.46 -5.81 -2.96
C LEU A 27 6.98 -7.12 -2.32
N GLU A 28 5.75 -7.18 -1.82
CA GLU A 28 5.22 -8.41 -1.23
C GLU A 28 5.02 -9.51 -2.29
N THR A 29 4.55 -9.12 -3.48
CA THR A 29 4.45 -10.03 -4.63
C THR A 29 5.81 -10.65 -4.97
N ALA A 30 6.89 -9.86 -4.92
CA ALA A 30 8.23 -10.36 -5.20
C ALA A 30 8.65 -11.48 -4.24
N LYS A 31 8.33 -11.35 -2.94
CA LYS A 31 8.63 -12.38 -1.93
C LYS A 31 7.85 -13.67 -2.20
N TRP A 32 6.57 -13.55 -2.55
CA TRP A 32 5.76 -14.71 -2.93
C TRP A 32 6.31 -15.40 -4.17
N ALA A 33 6.66 -14.64 -5.21
CA ALA A 33 7.27 -15.16 -6.43
C ALA A 33 8.60 -15.87 -6.14
N GLU A 34 9.48 -15.27 -5.32
CA GLU A 34 10.76 -15.86 -4.92
C GLU A 34 10.56 -17.21 -4.20
N VAL A 35 9.62 -17.29 -3.26
CA VAL A 35 9.31 -18.54 -2.55
C VAL A 35 8.78 -19.60 -3.51
N LEU A 36 7.87 -19.23 -4.42
CA LEU A 36 7.30 -20.13 -5.43
C LEU A 36 8.36 -20.65 -6.42
N GLU A 37 9.26 -19.78 -6.87
CA GLU A 37 10.38 -20.14 -7.75
C GLU A 37 11.38 -21.05 -7.02
N ARG A 38 11.68 -20.77 -5.75
CA ARG A 38 12.56 -21.61 -4.91
C ARG A 38 12.03 -23.03 -4.72
N ILE A 39 10.71 -23.21 -4.70
CA ILE A 39 10.08 -24.55 -4.63
C ILE A 39 9.84 -25.19 -6.00
N GLY A 40 10.26 -24.53 -7.09
CA GLY A 40 10.35 -25.11 -8.44
C GLY A 40 9.24 -24.71 -9.42
N HIS A 41 8.43 -23.69 -9.11
CA HIS A 41 7.42 -23.15 -10.03
C HIS A 41 7.99 -22.03 -10.91
N GLU A 42 7.24 -21.62 -11.93
CA GLU A 42 7.58 -20.44 -12.75
C GLU A 42 6.50 -19.37 -12.62
N CYS A 43 6.93 -18.13 -12.44
CA CYS A 43 6.05 -16.99 -12.19
C CYS A 43 6.00 -16.05 -13.39
N PHE A 44 4.78 -15.68 -13.79
CA PHE A 44 4.47 -14.79 -14.92
C PHE A 44 3.61 -13.62 -14.43
N TYR A 45 3.61 -12.50 -15.15
CA TYR A 45 3.04 -11.25 -14.65
C TYR A 45 2.11 -10.58 -15.66
N PHE A 46 0.91 -10.20 -15.23
CA PHE A 46 -0.03 -9.35 -15.96
C PHE A 46 -0.20 -8.04 -15.20
N SER A 47 0.11 -6.91 -15.84
CA SER A 47 -0.10 -5.58 -15.24
C SER A 47 -0.11 -4.46 -16.27
N GLY A 48 -0.41 -3.23 -15.86
CA GLY A 48 -0.26 -2.07 -16.74
C GLY A 48 1.09 -1.38 -16.68
N LEU A 49 1.89 -1.69 -15.65
CA LEU A 49 3.26 -1.22 -15.50
C LEU A 49 4.07 -2.29 -14.79
N SER A 50 5.18 -2.72 -15.38
CA SER A 50 5.99 -3.83 -14.88
C SER A 50 7.47 -3.54 -15.04
N ASP A 51 8.27 -3.80 -14.01
CA ASP A 51 9.74 -3.87 -14.06
C ASP A 51 10.26 -5.33 -14.17
N ARG A 52 9.34 -6.30 -14.23
CA ARG A 52 9.65 -7.73 -14.35
C ARG A 52 10.13 -8.09 -15.77
N PRO A 53 10.87 -9.22 -15.94
CA PRO A 53 11.40 -9.60 -17.25
C PRO A 53 10.34 -9.68 -18.34
N ALA A 54 10.57 -9.02 -19.48
CA ALA A 54 9.59 -8.93 -20.57
C ALA A 54 9.12 -10.31 -21.09
N GLY A 55 10.01 -11.31 -21.12
CA GLY A 55 9.67 -12.68 -21.53
C GLY A 55 8.75 -13.43 -20.55
N ARG A 56 8.48 -12.86 -19.37
CA ARG A 56 7.55 -13.40 -18.36
C ARG A 56 6.41 -12.43 -18.04
N SER A 57 6.24 -11.38 -18.85
CA SER A 57 5.28 -10.32 -18.55
C SER A 57 4.39 -10.00 -19.73
N ARG A 58 3.09 -9.90 -19.47
CA ARG A 58 2.13 -9.24 -20.34
C ARG A 58 1.79 -7.86 -19.76
N VAL A 59 2.29 -6.82 -20.41
CA VAL A 59 2.00 -5.43 -20.02
C VAL A 59 0.88 -4.89 -20.90
N VAL A 60 -0.24 -4.52 -20.27
CA VAL A 60 -1.40 -3.90 -20.93
C VAL A 60 -1.58 -2.51 -20.32
N PRO A 61 -1.12 -1.42 -20.97
CA PRO A 61 -1.05 -0.09 -20.35
C PRO A 61 -2.32 0.38 -19.66
N GLU A 62 -3.49 0.06 -20.20
CA GLU A 62 -4.79 0.41 -19.64
C GLU A 62 -5.07 -0.27 -18.29
N ALA A 63 -4.39 -1.37 -17.97
CA ALA A 63 -4.52 -2.06 -16.68
C ALA A 63 -3.90 -1.23 -15.53
N PHE A 64 -3.08 -0.23 -15.85
CA PHE A 64 -2.50 0.67 -14.85
C PHE A 64 -3.59 1.59 -14.30
N TYR A 65 -3.70 1.66 -12.97
CA TYR A 65 -4.79 2.39 -12.32
C TYR A 65 -4.80 3.90 -12.58
N ARG A 66 -3.70 4.48 -13.07
CA ARG A 66 -3.58 5.90 -13.47
C ARG A 66 -3.54 6.10 -14.98
N HIS A 67 -3.92 5.07 -15.73
CA HIS A 67 -4.10 5.25 -17.17
C HIS A 67 -5.17 6.32 -17.41
N PRO A 68 -4.99 7.28 -18.34
CA PRO A 68 -5.90 8.42 -18.51
C PRO A 68 -7.38 8.03 -18.63
N THR A 69 -7.67 6.93 -19.34
CA THR A 69 -9.02 6.39 -19.48
C THR A 69 -9.59 5.88 -18.16
N ILE A 70 -8.78 5.22 -17.34
CA ILE A 70 -9.20 4.68 -16.04
C ILE A 70 -9.42 5.82 -15.05
N ASP A 71 -8.55 6.82 -15.03
CA ASP A 71 -8.72 8.02 -14.22
C ASP A 71 -10.00 8.79 -14.59
N ALA A 72 -10.32 8.89 -15.88
CA ALA A 72 -11.54 9.52 -16.34
C ALA A 72 -12.80 8.78 -15.83
N ILE A 73 -12.81 7.45 -15.89
CA ILE A 73 -13.89 6.62 -15.32
C ILE A 73 -13.98 6.83 -13.81
N ASN A 74 -12.85 6.79 -13.09
CA ASN A 74 -12.81 6.94 -11.64
C ASN A 74 -13.34 8.30 -11.17
N ARG A 75 -13.06 9.39 -11.89
CA ARG A 75 -13.60 10.72 -11.57
C ARG A 75 -15.13 10.72 -11.59
N ILE A 76 -15.74 10.07 -12.58
CA ILE A 76 -17.20 9.97 -12.67
C ILE A 76 -17.75 8.98 -11.64
N ALA A 77 -17.09 7.85 -11.47
CA ALA A 77 -17.53 6.77 -10.59
C ALA A 77 -17.51 7.17 -9.10
N PHE A 78 -16.49 7.93 -8.66
CA PHE A 78 -16.18 8.14 -7.24
C PHE A 78 -16.09 9.61 -6.80
N ALA A 79 -15.89 10.58 -7.71
CA ALA A 79 -15.67 11.98 -7.32
C ALA A 79 -16.92 12.88 -7.42
N GLY A 80 -18.02 12.38 -8.01
CA GLY A 80 -19.32 13.06 -7.97
C GLY A 80 -19.29 14.52 -8.44
N ASP A 81 -18.78 14.79 -9.65
CA ASP A 81 -18.74 16.16 -10.17
C ASP A 81 -20.12 16.62 -10.67
N TRP A 82 -20.70 17.60 -9.99
CA TRP A 82 -21.97 18.25 -10.33
C TRP A 82 -21.99 18.89 -11.73
N ARG A 83 -20.82 19.17 -12.33
CA ARG A 83 -20.72 19.68 -13.70
C ARG A 83 -21.01 18.61 -14.75
N ILE A 84 -20.77 17.34 -14.42
CA ILE A 84 -21.08 16.21 -15.32
C ILE A 84 -22.59 16.03 -15.40
N THR A 85 -23.26 16.24 -14.28
CA THR A 85 -24.71 16.31 -14.13
C THR A 85 -25.35 17.36 -15.05
N SER A 86 -24.78 18.57 -15.12
CA SER A 86 -25.33 19.66 -15.95
C SER A 86 -25.08 19.46 -17.45
N GLN A 87 -23.93 18.92 -17.85
CA GLN A 87 -23.64 18.57 -19.24
C GLN A 87 -24.48 17.38 -19.73
N ALA A 88 -24.65 16.34 -18.90
CA ALA A 88 -25.49 15.19 -19.23
C ALA A 88 -26.97 15.58 -19.43
N ARG A 89 -27.48 16.52 -18.63
CA ARG A 89 -28.82 17.10 -18.82
C ARG A 89 -28.96 17.80 -20.18
N ALA A 90 -27.95 18.52 -20.63
CA ALA A 90 -27.97 19.22 -21.91
C ALA A 90 -27.91 18.25 -23.12
N GLN A 91 -27.32 17.07 -22.94
CA GLN A 91 -27.19 16.04 -24.00
C GLN A 91 -28.42 15.13 -24.13
N HIS A 92 -29.29 15.08 -23.11
CA HIS A 92 -30.47 14.21 -23.06
C HIS A 92 -31.75 14.99 -22.72
N PRO A 93 -32.23 15.87 -23.61
CA PRO A 93 -33.43 16.69 -23.37
C PRO A 93 -34.71 15.84 -23.16
N GLU A 94 -34.75 14.60 -23.67
CA GLU A 94 -35.84 13.64 -23.44
C GLU A 94 -35.99 13.26 -21.96
N MET A 95 -34.90 13.27 -21.19
CA MET A 95 -34.89 12.93 -19.77
C MET A 95 -35.41 14.09 -18.89
N ALA A 96 -35.54 15.30 -19.43
CA ALA A 96 -36.05 16.47 -18.70
C ALA A 96 -37.52 16.32 -18.28
N SER A 97 -38.27 15.42 -18.94
CA SER A 97 -39.68 15.12 -18.63
C SER A 97 -39.86 14.15 -17.46
N LEU A 98 -38.79 13.49 -17.01
CA LEU A 98 -38.83 12.58 -15.87
C LEU A 98 -38.82 13.40 -14.56
N TYR A 99 -39.90 13.27 -13.78
CA TYR A 99 -40.28 14.18 -12.68
C TYR A 99 -39.39 14.15 -11.43
N LYS A 100 -38.17 13.60 -11.49
CA LYS A 100 -37.24 13.54 -10.36
C LYS A 100 -35.84 13.86 -10.82
N ASP A 101 -35.09 14.53 -9.95
CA ASP A 101 -33.68 14.83 -10.19
C ASP A 101 -32.86 13.52 -10.17
N HIS A 102 -32.87 12.79 -11.28
CA HIS A 102 -32.16 11.53 -11.47
C HIS A 102 -30.67 11.74 -11.72
N PHE A 103 -30.22 12.99 -11.86
CA PHE A 103 -28.81 13.28 -12.06
C PHE A 103 -28.18 13.50 -10.69
N SER A 104 -28.01 12.38 -9.99
CA SER A 104 -27.31 12.31 -8.72
C SER A 104 -25.90 11.77 -8.93
N ILE A 105 -24.98 12.06 -8.00
CA ILE A 105 -23.66 11.40 -7.95
C ILE A 105 -23.75 9.87 -7.84
N TYR A 106 -24.94 9.34 -7.53
CA TYR A 106 -25.27 7.91 -7.48
C TYR A 106 -25.78 7.34 -8.81
N VAL A 107 -25.98 8.15 -9.86
CA VAL A 107 -26.50 7.69 -11.16
C VAL A 107 -25.40 7.72 -12.22
N ARG A 108 -25.10 6.54 -12.77
CA ARG A 108 -24.02 6.35 -13.74
C ARG A 108 -24.46 6.76 -15.14
N PRO A 109 -23.70 7.63 -15.85
CA PRO A 109 -23.98 7.96 -17.24
C PRO A 109 -23.89 6.73 -18.17
N PRO A 110 -24.76 6.57 -19.19
CA PRO A 110 -24.73 5.42 -20.10
C PRO A 110 -23.40 5.21 -20.84
N HIS A 111 -22.69 6.30 -21.18
CA HIS A 111 -21.38 6.20 -21.82
C HIS A 111 -20.31 5.55 -20.93
N ILE A 112 -20.41 5.71 -19.61
CA ILE A 112 -19.49 5.05 -18.66
C ILE A 112 -19.76 3.55 -18.62
N SER A 113 -21.03 3.12 -18.64
CA SER A 113 -21.35 1.70 -18.75
C SER A 113 -20.73 1.10 -20.02
N ARG A 114 -20.85 1.77 -21.18
CA ARG A 114 -20.24 1.31 -22.44
C ARG A 114 -18.71 1.22 -22.34
N GLN A 115 -18.04 2.28 -21.88
CA GLN A 115 -16.58 2.30 -21.73
C GLN A 115 -16.07 1.21 -20.78
N VAL A 116 -16.77 0.97 -19.67
CA VAL A 116 -16.42 -0.10 -18.74
C VAL A 116 -16.56 -1.47 -19.41
N GLN A 117 -17.62 -1.73 -20.17
CA GLN A 117 -17.79 -3.01 -20.87
C GLN A 117 -16.73 -3.20 -21.97
N GLU A 118 -16.45 -2.17 -22.77
CA GLU A 118 -15.42 -2.22 -23.82
C GLU A 118 -14.04 -2.54 -23.24
N LEU A 119 -13.65 -1.86 -22.15
CA LEU A 119 -12.39 -2.12 -21.45
C LEU A 119 -12.38 -3.49 -20.77
N LYS A 120 -13.50 -3.92 -20.19
CA LYS A 120 -13.64 -5.26 -19.59
C LYS A 120 -13.37 -6.33 -20.65
N ASP A 121 -14.01 -6.23 -21.81
CA ASP A 121 -13.82 -7.20 -22.90
C ASP A 121 -12.40 -7.15 -23.46
N TYR A 122 -11.80 -5.96 -23.54
CA TYR A 122 -10.39 -5.79 -23.91
C TYR A 122 -9.44 -6.48 -22.93
N PHE A 123 -9.60 -6.26 -21.62
CA PHE A 123 -8.78 -6.94 -20.61
C PHE A 123 -9.00 -8.44 -20.61
N LYS A 124 -10.25 -8.89 -20.77
CA LYS A 124 -10.59 -10.32 -20.83
C LYS A 124 -9.85 -11.00 -21.98
N LYS A 125 -9.83 -10.42 -23.19
CA LYS A 125 -9.02 -10.93 -24.32
C LYS A 125 -7.55 -11.11 -23.95
N HIS A 126 -6.96 -10.13 -23.26
CA HIS A 126 -5.58 -10.21 -22.80
C HIS A 126 -5.37 -11.23 -21.67
N LEU A 127 -6.33 -11.43 -20.78
CA LEU A 127 -6.28 -12.46 -19.74
C LEU A 127 -6.32 -13.87 -20.34
N TYR A 128 -7.20 -14.11 -21.33
CA TYR A 128 -7.21 -15.37 -22.10
C TYR A 128 -5.87 -15.60 -22.81
N ALA A 129 -5.31 -14.58 -23.44
CA ALA A 129 -4.00 -14.68 -24.07
C ALA A 129 -2.88 -14.89 -23.04
N PHE A 130 -2.94 -14.27 -21.87
CA PHE A 130 -1.98 -14.46 -20.77
C PHE A 130 -1.97 -15.89 -20.26
N ALA A 131 -3.15 -16.45 -19.98
CA ALA A 131 -3.29 -17.83 -19.55
C ALA A 131 -2.80 -18.83 -20.58
N ARG A 132 -3.13 -18.62 -21.87
CA ARG A 132 -2.73 -19.52 -22.95
C ARG A 132 -1.25 -19.41 -23.28
N ASP A 133 -0.74 -18.20 -23.51
CA ASP A 133 0.61 -18.00 -24.07
C ASP A 133 1.70 -18.38 -23.05
N PHE A 134 1.39 -18.34 -21.76
CA PHE A 134 2.29 -18.81 -20.68
C PHE A 134 1.87 -20.15 -20.09
N GLU A 135 0.88 -20.83 -20.67
CA GLU A 135 0.39 -22.14 -20.20
C GLU A 135 0.12 -22.18 -18.69
N LEU A 136 -0.52 -21.12 -18.19
CA LEU A 136 -0.72 -20.96 -16.76
C LEU A 136 -1.62 -22.09 -16.21
N GLU A 137 -1.48 -22.37 -14.92
CA GLU A 137 -2.30 -23.36 -14.19
C GLU A 137 -2.96 -22.77 -12.94
N LEU A 138 -2.44 -21.64 -12.44
CA LEU A 138 -2.90 -20.95 -11.23
C LEU A 138 -2.76 -19.44 -11.42
N LEU A 139 -3.74 -18.68 -10.93
CA LEU A 139 -3.65 -17.22 -10.81
C LEU A 139 -3.45 -16.79 -9.37
N ILE A 140 -2.63 -15.76 -9.16
CA ILE A 140 -2.53 -15.01 -7.91
C ILE A 140 -2.87 -13.55 -8.22
N VAL A 141 -4.00 -13.07 -7.71
CA VAL A 141 -4.49 -11.72 -7.97
C VAL A 141 -4.19 -10.83 -6.77
N GLU A 142 -3.31 -9.87 -6.98
CA GLU A 142 -2.78 -8.98 -5.96
C GLU A 142 -3.58 -7.68 -5.95
N ASN A 143 -4.48 -7.55 -4.97
CA ASN A 143 -5.31 -6.36 -4.67
C ASN A 143 -6.24 -5.85 -5.81
N ALA A 144 -6.20 -6.44 -6.99
CA ALA A 144 -7.05 -6.06 -8.12
C ALA A 144 -8.52 -6.52 -7.97
N LEU A 145 -8.81 -7.39 -7.00
CA LEU A 145 -10.16 -7.87 -6.65
C LEU A 145 -10.65 -7.35 -5.29
N SER A 146 -9.99 -6.36 -4.68
CA SER A 146 -10.43 -5.76 -3.41
C SER A 146 -10.60 -4.26 -3.47
N ILE A 147 -9.85 -3.59 -4.35
CA ILE A 147 -9.85 -2.14 -4.52
C ILE A 147 -10.29 -1.76 -5.95
N PRO A 148 -11.42 -1.05 -6.13
CA PRO A 148 -12.00 -0.75 -7.45
C PRO A 148 -11.34 0.44 -8.15
N ILE A 149 -10.01 0.51 -8.16
CA ILE A 149 -9.25 1.54 -8.89
C ILE A 149 -9.17 1.31 -10.39
N ASN A 150 -9.36 0.07 -10.81
CA ASN A 150 -9.53 -0.28 -12.21
C ASN A 150 -10.76 -1.18 -12.32
N LEU A 151 -11.95 -0.55 -12.31
CA LEU A 151 -13.25 -1.23 -12.36
C LEU A 151 -13.35 -2.24 -13.51
N PRO A 152 -13.00 -1.88 -14.77
CA PRO A 152 -13.10 -2.83 -15.88
C PRO A 152 -12.15 -4.03 -15.71
N LEU A 153 -10.95 -3.83 -15.15
CA LEU A 153 -10.01 -4.93 -14.91
C LEU A 153 -10.54 -5.92 -13.87
N GLY A 154 -11.04 -5.44 -12.72
CA GLY A 154 -11.61 -6.33 -11.70
C GLY A 154 -12.83 -7.12 -12.19
N LEU A 155 -13.68 -6.48 -13.00
CA LEU A 155 -14.78 -7.15 -13.69
C LEU A 155 -14.28 -8.20 -14.70
N ALA A 156 -13.25 -7.88 -15.48
CA ALA A 156 -12.68 -8.80 -16.46
C ALA A 156 -12.03 -10.02 -15.82
N ILE A 157 -11.28 -9.83 -14.72
CA ILE A 157 -10.69 -10.92 -13.94
C ILE A 157 -11.80 -11.80 -13.36
N THR A 158 -12.81 -11.20 -12.75
CA THR A 158 -13.94 -11.94 -12.17
C THR A 158 -14.68 -12.77 -13.22
N GLU A 159 -15.00 -12.17 -14.36
CA GLU A 159 -15.70 -12.84 -15.46
C GLU A 159 -14.84 -13.94 -16.09
N PHE A 160 -13.54 -13.70 -16.30
CA PHE A 160 -12.59 -14.72 -16.76
C PHE A 160 -12.57 -15.94 -15.82
N ILE A 161 -12.49 -15.72 -14.50
CA ILE A 161 -12.47 -16.81 -13.51
C ILE A 161 -13.81 -17.55 -13.52
N ALA A 162 -14.94 -16.84 -13.62
CA ALA A 162 -16.26 -17.44 -13.66
C ALA A 162 -16.49 -18.29 -14.93
N GLU A 163 -16.01 -17.82 -16.08
CA GLU A 163 -16.14 -18.51 -17.38
C GLU A 163 -15.26 -19.76 -17.48
N THR A 164 -14.07 -19.73 -16.87
CA THR A 164 -13.05 -20.77 -17.05
C THR A 164 -12.90 -21.71 -15.84
N GLY A 165 -13.40 -21.31 -14.67
CA GLY A 165 -13.17 -22.02 -13.42
C GLY A 165 -11.71 -21.98 -12.94
N TYR A 166 -10.92 -21.04 -13.44
CA TYR A 166 -9.47 -20.99 -13.21
C TYR A 166 -9.12 -21.01 -11.72
N PRO A 167 -8.23 -21.92 -11.26
CA PRO A 167 -7.75 -21.90 -9.89
C PRO A 167 -7.12 -20.55 -9.57
N THR A 168 -7.62 -19.87 -8.53
CA THR A 168 -7.18 -18.51 -8.21
C THR A 168 -6.98 -18.31 -6.72
N ILE A 169 -5.89 -17.63 -6.35
CA ILE A 169 -5.68 -17.04 -5.04
C ILE A 169 -5.89 -15.53 -5.16
N ALA A 170 -6.88 -14.98 -4.47
CA ALA A 170 -7.06 -13.54 -4.38
C ALA A 170 -6.41 -13.03 -3.09
N HIS A 171 -5.29 -12.32 -3.23
CA HIS A 171 -4.50 -11.80 -2.12
C HIS A 171 -4.85 -10.32 -1.89
N HIS A 172 -5.46 -10.06 -0.74
CA HIS A 172 -6.08 -8.78 -0.40
C HIS A 172 -5.28 -8.06 0.67
N HIS A 173 -4.77 -6.89 0.31
CA HIS A 173 -3.96 -6.07 1.22
C HIS A 173 -4.78 -5.04 1.97
N ASP A 174 -5.85 -4.58 1.33
CA ASP A 174 -6.88 -3.73 1.89
C ASP A 174 -8.16 -3.88 1.06
N PHE A 175 -9.29 -3.41 1.61
CA PHE A 175 -10.59 -3.47 0.95
C PHE A 175 -11.20 -2.10 0.69
N GLN A 176 -12.11 -2.04 -0.28
CA GLN A 176 -12.80 -0.81 -0.65
C GLN A 176 -13.50 -0.11 0.52
N TRP A 177 -14.08 -0.86 1.45
CA TRP A 177 -14.80 -0.30 2.60
C TRP A 177 -13.89 0.34 3.65
N GLU A 178 -12.57 0.16 3.54
CA GLU A 178 -11.58 0.83 4.38
C GLU A 178 -11.26 2.24 3.89
N ARG A 179 -11.69 2.61 2.67
CA ARG A 179 -11.40 3.91 2.06
C ARG A 179 -12.67 4.69 1.78
N GLN A 180 -12.83 5.82 2.49
CA GLN A 180 -14.00 6.70 2.36
C GLN A 180 -14.31 7.12 0.91
N ARG A 181 -13.28 7.27 0.08
CA ARG A 181 -13.42 7.66 -1.34
C ARG A 181 -14.28 6.72 -2.18
N PHE A 182 -14.48 5.47 -1.76
CA PHE A 182 -15.31 4.51 -2.50
C PHE A 182 -16.74 4.41 -1.97
N MET A 183 -17.06 5.04 -0.84
CA MET A 183 -18.36 4.93 -0.19
C MET A 183 -19.49 5.61 -0.96
N ALA A 184 -19.21 6.78 -1.55
CA ALA A 184 -20.15 7.48 -2.42
C ALA A 184 -19.77 7.22 -3.88
N ASN A 185 -20.62 6.50 -4.62
CA ASN A 185 -20.32 6.12 -6.00
C ASN A 185 -21.59 5.81 -6.80
N CYS A 186 -21.47 5.81 -8.13
CA CYS A 186 -22.53 5.38 -9.06
C CYS A 186 -22.30 3.97 -9.65
N VAL A 187 -21.40 3.19 -9.05
CA VAL A 187 -20.92 1.89 -9.58
C VAL A 187 -21.04 0.76 -8.55
N SER A 188 -21.98 0.88 -7.62
CA SER A 188 -22.12 -0.05 -6.50
C SER A 188 -22.44 -1.47 -6.96
N ASP A 189 -23.17 -1.60 -8.07
CA ASP A 189 -23.42 -2.85 -8.78
C ASP A 189 -22.14 -3.52 -9.29
N TYR A 190 -21.18 -2.75 -9.82
CA TYR A 190 -19.88 -3.27 -10.25
C TYR A 190 -18.99 -3.65 -9.07
N ILE A 191 -19.02 -2.88 -7.99
CA ILE A 191 -18.29 -3.20 -6.75
C ILE A 191 -18.80 -4.51 -6.17
N ALA A 192 -20.12 -4.67 -6.05
CA ALA A 192 -20.75 -5.87 -5.54
C ALA A 192 -20.46 -7.10 -6.41
N ALA A 193 -20.30 -6.92 -7.73
CA ALA A 193 -19.99 -8.01 -8.64
C ALA A 193 -18.54 -8.52 -8.55
N ALA A 194 -17.57 -7.67 -8.22
CA ALA A 194 -16.15 -7.99 -8.44
C ALA A 194 -15.16 -7.61 -7.31
N PHE A 195 -15.60 -7.01 -6.19
CA PHE A 195 -14.68 -6.46 -5.19
C PHE A 195 -15.06 -6.76 -3.72
N PRO A 196 -14.80 -7.98 -3.21
CA PRO A 196 -14.29 -9.15 -3.92
C PRO A 196 -15.38 -10.08 -4.46
N PRO A 197 -15.09 -10.88 -5.51
CA PRO A 197 -16.03 -11.86 -6.02
C PRO A 197 -16.04 -13.11 -5.14
N ASN A 198 -17.21 -13.73 -4.95
CA ASN A 198 -17.37 -14.98 -4.22
C ASN A 198 -17.54 -16.15 -5.20
N LEU A 199 -16.44 -16.59 -5.82
CA LEU A 199 -16.43 -17.70 -6.77
C LEU A 199 -15.78 -18.96 -6.16
N PRO A 200 -16.31 -20.17 -6.42
CA PRO A 200 -15.79 -21.41 -5.82
C PRO A 200 -14.32 -21.72 -6.14
N SER A 201 -13.83 -21.25 -7.28
CA SER A 201 -12.45 -21.42 -7.73
C SER A 201 -11.46 -20.45 -7.08
N ILE A 202 -11.95 -19.49 -6.26
CA ILE A 202 -11.12 -18.50 -5.58
C ILE A 202 -10.87 -18.91 -4.13
N ARG A 203 -9.60 -18.89 -3.74
CA ARG A 203 -9.17 -18.88 -2.34
C ARG A 203 -8.74 -17.48 -1.95
N HIS A 204 -9.41 -16.91 -0.95
CA HIS A 204 -9.09 -15.58 -0.47
C HIS A 204 -7.99 -15.63 0.59
N VAL A 205 -7.04 -14.70 0.47
CA VAL A 205 -5.95 -14.48 1.41
C VAL A 205 -6.00 -13.03 1.88
N VAL A 206 -5.85 -12.83 3.17
CA VAL A 206 -5.80 -11.50 3.81
C VAL A 206 -4.57 -11.40 4.70
N ILE A 207 -4.09 -10.17 4.91
CA ILE A 207 -2.82 -9.95 5.63
C ILE A 207 -2.97 -9.73 7.14
N ASN A 208 -4.19 -9.56 7.64
CA ASN A 208 -4.44 -9.36 9.07
C ASN A 208 -5.80 -9.92 9.52
N SER A 209 -5.99 -10.05 10.84
CA SER A 209 -7.19 -10.64 11.45
C SER A 209 -8.44 -9.75 11.34
N VAL A 210 -8.26 -8.43 11.30
CA VAL A 210 -9.35 -7.46 11.14
C VAL A 210 -9.97 -7.60 9.75
N ALA A 211 -9.14 -7.62 8.71
CA ALA A 211 -9.51 -7.86 7.32
C ALA A 211 -10.22 -9.21 7.16
N ASN A 212 -9.73 -10.27 7.82
CA ASN A 212 -10.39 -11.59 7.81
C ASN A 212 -11.82 -11.51 8.39
N SER A 213 -11.94 -10.89 9.57
CA SER A 213 -13.23 -10.75 10.27
C SER A 213 -14.23 -9.90 9.45
N GLN A 214 -13.76 -8.79 8.88
CA GLN A 214 -14.59 -7.90 8.07
C GLN A 214 -15.03 -8.53 6.75
N LEU A 215 -14.14 -9.26 6.06
CA LEU A 215 -14.46 -9.97 4.84
C LEU A 215 -15.57 -11.00 5.11
N ALA A 216 -15.40 -11.81 6.16
CA ALA A 216 -16.39 -12.80 6.57
C ALA A 216 -17.73 -12.16 6.93
N SER A 217 -17.73 -11.11 7.76
CA SER A 217 -18.97 -10.48 8.22
C SER A 217 -19.73 -9.75 7.11
N ARG A 218 -19.02 -9.19 6.12
CA ARG A 218 -19.63 -8.37 5.05
C ARG A 218 -20.07 -9.18 3.84
N THR A 219 -19.35 -10.26 3.53
CA THR A 219 -19.52 -10.99 2.26
C THR A 219 -19.80 -12.48 2.44
N GLY A 220 -19.64 -13.02 3.65
CA GLY A 220 -19.72 -14.46 3.92
C GLY A 220 -18.49 -15.25 3.44
N ILE A 221 -17.46 -14.58 2.93
CA ILE A 221 -16.25 -15.22 2.42
C ILE A 221 -15.29 -15.55 3.56
N SER A 222 -14.82 -16.80 3.63
CA SER A 222 -13.70 -17.19 4.48
C SER A 222 -12.36 -16.93 3.79
N ALA A 223 -11.38 -16.40 4.52
CA ALA A 223 -10.01 -16.22 4.01
C ALA A 223 -8.96 -16.87 4.91
N ARG A 224 -7.84 -17.27 4.28
CA ARG A 224 -6.61 -17.62 5.00
C ARG A 224 -5.85 -16.34 5.33
N MET A 225 -5.37 -16.23 6.57
CA MET A 225 -4.51 -15.12 6.96
C MET A 225 -3.04 -15.47 6.65
N ILE A 226 -2.39 -14.68 5.81
CA ILE A 226 -0.95 -14.75 5.55
C ILE A 226 -0.40 -13.33 5.72
N PRO A 227 0.26 -13.03 6.84
CA PRO A 227 0.78 -11.70 7.09
C PRO A 227 1.94 -11.38 6.14
N ASN A 228 2.21 -10.10 5.91
CA ASN A 228 3.46 -9.69 5.26
C ASN A 228 4.63 -10.10 6.16
N VAL A 229 5.65 -10.68 5.55
CA VAL A 229 6.84 -11.18 6.26
C VAL A 229 8.09 -10.42 5.83
N MET A 230 9.05 -10.31 6.73
CA MET A 230 10.41 -9.84 6.44
C MET A 230 11.38 -10.97 6.76
N ASP A 231 12.45 -11.08 5.97
CA ASP A 231 13.54 -12.01 6.28
C ASP A 231 14.39 -11.42 7.39
N PHE A 232 14.26 -11.99 8.59
CA PHE A 232 15.07 -11.61 9.76
C PHE A 232 16.31 -12.48 9.91
N ASP A 233 16.40 -13.61 9.19
CA ASP A 233 17.52 -14.55 9.27
C ASP A 233 18.71 -14.07 8.43
N HIS A 234 18.46 -13.25 7.39
CA HIS A 234 19.47 -12.59 6.58
C HIS A 234 19.39 -11.06 6.74
N PRO A 235 19.94 -10.49 7.83
CA PRO A 235 19.91 -9.05 8.03
C PRO A 235 20.61 -8.30 6.89
N PRO A 236 20.18 -7.06 6.59
CA PRO A 236 20.85 -6.23 5.59
C PRO A 236 22.33 -6.05 5.95
N ALA A 237 23.16 -5.92 4.92
CA ALA A 237 24.59 -5.69 5.08
C ALA A 237 24.86 -4.44 5.93
N PRO A 238 25.97 -4.38 6.68
CA PRO A 238 26.39 -3.18 7.40
C PRO A 238 26.44 -1.96 6.46
N LEU A 239 26.22 -0.77 7.02
CA LEU A 239 26.31 0.49 6.28
C LEU A 239 27.68 0.61 5.59
N ASP A 240 27.65 0.84 4.28
CA ASP A 240 28.85 1.11 3.51
C ASP A 240 29.24 2.59 3.55
N VAL A 241 30.40 2.93 2.98
CA VAL A 241 30.93 4.31 2.96
C VAL A 241 29.95 5.28 2.30
N TYR A 242 29.12 4.79 1.37
CA TYR A 242 28.07 5.58 0.76
C TYR A 242 27.02 6.00 1.80
N ALA A 243 26.46 5.06 2.55
CA ALA A 243 25.38 5.30 3.49
C ALA A 243 25.82 5.96 4.81
N LEU A 244 27.11 5.88 5.17
CA LEU A 244 27.63 6.51 6.39
C LEU A 244 27.46 8.04 6.42
N THR A 245 27.44 8.71 5.26
CA THR A 245 27.26 10.17 5.18
C THR A 245 25.80 10.62 5.24
N ALA A 246 24.83 9.70 5.19
CA ALA A 246 23.41 10.02 5.08
C ALA A 246 22.92 10.96 6.19
N ARG A 247 23.34 10.74 7.43
CA ARG A 247 22.94 11.58 8.58
C ARG A 247 23.33 13.05 8.38
N ALA A 248 24.57 13.29 7.96
CA ALA A 248 25.08 14.64 7.73
C ALA A 248 24.44 15.28 6.48
N ASP A 249 24.25 14.52 5.42
CA ASP A 249 23.66 15.00 4.16
C ASP A 249 22.16 15.34 4.32
N LEU A 250 21.44 14.64 5.20
CA LEU A 250 20.07 14.99 5.63
C LEU A 250 20.05 16.17 6.62
N GLY A 251 21.20 16.79 6.89
CA GLY A 251 21.33 17.97 7.73
C GLY A 251 21.20 17.71 9.23
N VAL A 252 21.33 16.46 9.70
CA VAL A 252 21.33 16.13 11.13
C VAL A 252 22.74 16.27 11.69
N ALA A 253 22.92 17.18 12.65
CA ALA A 253 24.23 17.40 13.26
C ALA A 253 24.64 16.21 14.17
N PRO A 254 25.94 16.02 14.44
CA PRO A 254 26.42 14.93 15.30
C PRO A 254 25.85 14.94 16.73
N ASP A 255 25.43 16.11 17.23
CA ASP A 255 24.85 16.31 18.56
C ASP A 255 23.32 16.39 18.57
N GLU A 256 22.66 16.14 17.43
CA GLU A 256 21.20 16.13 17.28
C GLU A 256 20.68 14.70 17.16
N TYR A 257 19.55 14.39 17.80
CA TYR A 257 18.86 13.12 17.57
C TYR A 257 18.20 13.10 16.19
N PHE A 258 18.31 11.96 15.51
CA PHE A 258 17.66 11.72 14.23
C PHE A 258 16.34 10.97 14.44
N PHE A 259 15.20 11.64 14.27
CA PHE A 259 13.89 11.01 14.23
C PHE A 259 13.44 10.81 12.78
N LEU A 260 13.02 9.59 12.44
CA LEU A 260 12.61 9.22 11.09
C LEU A 260 11.12 8.88 11.07
N GLN A 261 10.37 9.46 10.14
CA GLN A 261 9.06 8.94 9.75
C GLN A 261 9.09 8.50 8.28
N PRO A 262 9.15 7.19 7.99
CA PRO A 262 9.32 6.67 6.64
C PRO A 262 7.97 6.55 5.91
N THR A 263 7.21 7.64 5.83
CA THR A 263 5.84 7.63 5.28
C THR A 263 5.61 8.73 4.25
N ARG A 264 4.74 8.47 3.27
CA ARG A 264 4.19 9.51 2.37
C ARG A 264 3.50 10.62 3.18
N ILE A 265 3.59 11.87 2.70
CA ILE A 265 2.96 13.03 3.34
C ILE A 265 1.47 13.06 2.98
N ILE A 266 0.66 12.32 3.76
CA ILE A 266 -0.80 12.27 3.68
C ILE A 266 -1.41 12.24 5.10
N GLN A 267 -2.61 12.80 5.27
CA GLN A 267 -3.22 13.02 6.59
C GLN A 267 -3.30 11.77 7.48
N ARG A 268 -3.64 10.61 6.90
CA ARG A 268 -3.77 9.36 7.65
C ARG A 268 -2.47 8.83 8.26
N LYS A 269 -1.30 9.36 7.88
CA LYS A 269 0.01 8.98 8.44
C LYS A 269 0.37 9.76 9.71
N GLY A 270 -0.46 10.72 10.12
CA GLY A 270 -0.39 11.37 11.42
C GLY A 270 0.92 12.13 11.69
N ILE A 271 1.54 12.74 10.68
CA ILE A 271 2.85 13.40 10.81
C ILE A 271 2.82 14.49 11.90
N GLU A 272 1.68 15.14 12.14
CA GLU A 272 1.47 16.11 13.23
C GLU A 272 1.83 15.53 14.59
N HIS A 273 1.54 14.24 14.80
CA HIS A 273 1.79 13.57 16.07
C HIS A 273 3.29 13.32 16.26
N ALA A 274 4.04 13.10 15.18
CA ALA A 274 5.50 13.00 15.24
C ALA A 274 6.14 14.37 15.52
N ILE A 275 5.63 15.44 14.93
CA ILE A 275 6.07 16.82 15.22
C ILE A 275 5.81 17.13 16.70
N GLU A 276 4.61 16.87 17.19
CA GLU A 276 4.24 17.09 18.59
C GLU A 276 5.08 16.25 19.55
N LEU A 277 5.32 14.98 19.23
CA LEU A 277 6.20 14.11 20.02
C LEU A 277 7.62 14.68 20.11
N THR A 278 8.17 15.12 18.97
CA THR A 278 9.51 15.73 18.90
C THR A 278 9.58 16.95 19.81
N ARG A 279 8.56 17.82 19.78
CA ARG A 279 8.49 19.00 20.64
C ARG A 279 8.39 18.64 22.12
N ARG A 280 7.55 17.66 22.47
CA ARG A 280 7.29 17.24 23.85
C ARG A 280 8.47 16.54 24.50
N LEU A 281 9.32 15.88 23.70
CA LEU A 281 10.54 15.24 24.21
C LEU A 281 11.57 16.29 24.67
N GLY A 282 11.53 17.51 24.15
CA GLY A 282 12.44 18.59 24.55
C GLY A 282 13.92 18.29 24.26
N LEU A 283 14.18 17.36 23.35
CA LEU A 283 15.52 16.97 22.91
C LEU A 283 15.89 17.80 21.67
N LYS A 284 17.19 18.09 21.50
CA LYS A 284 17.71 18.64 20.25
C LYS A 284 17.61 17.55 19.19
N ALA A 285 16.55 17.58 18.38
CA ALA A 285 16.22 16.51 17.45
C ALA A 285 15.73 17.07 16.11
N LYS A 286 16.03 16.36 15.03
CA LYS A 286 15.49 16.63 13.70
C LYS A 286 14.56 15.49 13.29
N LEU A 287 13.37 15.87 12.81
CA LEU A 287 12.41 14.94 12.24
C LEU A 287 12.57 14.92 10.72
N VAL A 288 12.94 13.78 10.14
CA VAL A 288 13.01 13.60 8.68
C VAL A 288 11.82 12.80 8.22
N ILE A 289 11.12 13.34 7.22
CA ILE A 289 10.04 12.66 6.49
C ILE A 289 10.61 12.23 5.14
N SER A 290 10.69 10.92 4.91
CA SER A 290 11.51 10.36 3.82
C SER A 290 10.81 10.25 2.47
N HIS A 291 9.58 10.71 2.32
CA HIS A 291 8.80 10.60 1.09
C HIS A 291 8.10 11.92 0.75
N ALA A 292 7.89 12.17 -0.54
CA ALA A 292 7.15 13.33 -1.02
C ALA A 292 5.68 13.35 -0.58
N ALA A 293 5.07 14.53 -0.70
CA ALA A 293 3.62 14.67 -0.84
C ALA A 293 3.16 13.81 -2.02
N GLY A 294 2.25 12.89 -1.71
CA GLY A 294 1.67 12.01 -2.73
C GLY A 294 0.64 12.76 -3.58
N ASP A 295 -0.23 11.97 -4.18
CA ASP A 295 -1.22 12.39 -5.19
C ASP A 295 -2.39 13.25 -4.66
N GLU A 296 -2.34 13.64 -3.38
CA GLU A 296 -3.41 14.36 -2.66
C GLU A 296 -3.16 15.88 -2.55
N GLY A 297 -2.13 16.40 -3.23
CA GLY A 297 -1.77 17.82 -3.27
C GLY A 297 -0.82 18.27 -2.15
N THR A 298 -0.41 19.54 -2.17
CA THR A 298 0.59 20.11 -1.25
C THR A 298 -0.02 20.85 -0.04
N ASP A 299 -1.35 20.94 0.04
CA ASP A 299 -2.05 21.63 1.14
C ASP A 299 -1.80 20.99 2.50
N TYR A 300 -1.59 19.67 2.52
CA TYR A 300 -1.27 18.97 3.76
C TYR A 300 0.16 19.26 4.22
N GLU A 301 1.12 19.18 3.31
CA GLU A 301 2.53 19.52 3.57
C GLU A 301 2.67 20.97 4.05
N ARG A 302 1.91 21.91 3.47
CA ARG A 302 1.90 23.31 3.92
C ARG A 302 1.43 23.44 5.37
N ARG A 303 0.34 22.77 5.74
CA ARG A 303 -0.15 22.73 7.12
C ARG A 303 0.85 22.12 8.09
N LEU A 304 1.58 21.08 7.66
CA LEU A 304 2.64 20.49 8.48
C LEU A 304 3.81 21.46 8.71
N ASN A 305 4.21 22.21 7.68
CA ASN A 305 5.23 23.25 7.83
C ASN A 305 4.79 24.37 8.79
N GLU A 306 3.55 24.86 8.65
CA GLU A 306 2.99 25.85 9.57
C GLU A 306 2.93 25.33 11.01
N PHE A 307 2.52 24.07 11.20
CA PHE A 307 2.45 23.43 12.51
C PHE A 307 3.83 23.20 13.14
N ALA A 308 4.82 22.77 12.34
CA ALA A 308 6.20 22.61 12.76
C ALA A 308 6.82 23.95 13.21
N ASN A 309 6.58 25.03 12.44
CA ASN A 309 7.03 26.38 12.77
C ASN A 309 6.36 26.90 14.06
N LEU A 310 5.07 26.64 14.24
CA LEU A 310 4.35 27.02 15.47
C LEU A 310 4.94 26.35 16.72
N LEU A 311 5.38 25.10 16.57
CA LEU A 311 5.95 24.31 17.67
C LEU A 311 7.47 24.46 17.82
N ASP A 312 8.13 25.23 16.96
CA ASP A 312 9.60 25.36 16.89
C ASP A 312 10.31 24.00 16.75
N VAL A 313 9.81 23.17 15.82
CA VAL A 313 10.39 21.86 15.49
C VAL A 313 10.96 21.91 14.08
N THR A 314 12.23 21.54 13.93
CA THR A 314 12.84 21.40 12.60
C THR A 314 12.38 20.09 11.96
N VAL A 315 11.67 20.21 10.83
CA VAL A 315 11.22 19.07 10.03
C VAL A 315 11.87 19.16 8.64
N ASN A 316 12.56 18.09 8.24
CA ASN A 316 13.16 17.99 6.94
C ASN A 316 12.30 17.09 6.05
N PHE A 317 11.71 17.66 5.01
CA PHE A 317 10.94 16.94 3.99
C PHE A 317 11.90 16.54 2.85
N GLU A 318 12.63 15.44 3.04
CA GLU A 318 13.76 15.07 2.17
C GLU A 318 13.36 14.11 1.05
N SER A 319 12.29 14.44 0.33
CA SER A 319 11.82 13.60 -0.78
C SER A 319 12.80 13.50 -1.94
N ASN A 320 13.71 14.47 -2.08
CA ASN A 320 14.67 14.51 -3.19
C ASN A 320 15.93 13.70 -2.90
N LEU A 321 16.32 13.59 -1.64
CA LEU A 321 17.50 12.85 -1.21
C LEU A 321 17.18 11.41 -0.84
N VAL A 322 15.92 11.06 -0.62
CA VAL A 322 15.50 9.67 -0.35
C VAL A 322 14.65 9.14 -1.49
N GLN A 323 15.18 8.20 -2.27
CA GLN A 323 14.49 7.58 -3.41
C GLN A 323 14.63 6.05 -3.42
N GLU A 324 14.12 5.42 -4.47
CA GLU A 324 14.09 3.97 -4.64
C GLU A 324 15.48 3.37 -4.89
N SER A 325 16.35 4.11 -5.58
CA SER A 325 17.69 3.68 -5.94
C SER A 325 18.71 4.72 -5.53
N ARG A 326 19.88 4.26 -5.08
CA ARG A 326 21.02 5.14 -4.84
C ARG A 326 21.43 5.84 -6.14
N GLY A 327 21.90 7.08 -6.03
CA GLY A 327 22.23 7.88 -7.20
C GLY A 327 22.77 9.25 -6.86
N LEU A 328 22.72 10.14 -7.83
CA LEU A 328 23.00 11.56 -7.65
C LEU A 328 21.82 12.37 -8.17
N THR A 329 21.46 13.42 -7.46
CA THR A 329 20.52 14.43 -7.96
C THR A 329 21.18 15.24 -9.08
N SER A 330 20.38 16.03 -9.81
CA SER A 330 20.89 16.89 -10.88
C SER A 330 21.92 17.94 -10.39
N ASP A 331 21.85 18.32 -9.12
CA ASP A 331 22.81 19.21 -8.43
C ASP A 331 23.98 18.46 -7.78
N GLY A 332 24.12 17.15 -8.01
CA GLY A 332 25.26 16.35 -7.58
C GLY A 332 25.21 15.86 -6.13
N LYS A 333 24.07 15.99 -5.44
CA LYS A 333 23.88 15.44 -4.08
C LYS A 333 23.57 13.96 -4.13
N LYS A 334 23.97 13.22 -3.09
CA LYS A 334 23.69 11.79 -2.99
C LYS A 334 22.21 11.52 -2.79
N ILE A 335 21.71 10.51 -3.49
CA ILE A 335 20.39 9.94 -3.30
C ILE A 335 20.54 8.66 -2.49
N TYR A 336 19.82 8.57 -1.38
CA TYR A 336 19.81 7.46 -0.45
C TYR A 336 18.55 6.62 -0.61
N THR A 337 18.62 5.36 -0.22
CA THR A 337 17.45 4.49 -0.07
C THR A 337 16.98 4.46 1.39
N LEU A 338 15.76 4.03 1.65
CA LEU A 338 15.28 3.81 3.02
C LEU A 338 16.20 2.89 3.83
N ALA A 339 16.77 1.87 3.19
CA ALA A 339 17.71 0.94 3.82
C ALA A 339 18.99 1.64 4.32
N ASP A 340 19.40 2.74 3.69
CA ASP A 340 20.55 3.53 4.10
C ASP A 340 20.25 4.41 5.33
N ILE A 341 18.97 4.74 5.52
CA ILE A 341 18.51 5.75 6.48
C ILE A 341 18.02 5.11 7.77
N TYR A 342 17.32 3.98 7.70
CA TYR A 342 16.83 3.26 8.88
C TYR A 342 17.92 3.03 9.95
N PRO A 343 19.13 2.54 9.60
CA PRO A 343 20.18 2.28 10.60
C PRO A 343 20.79 3.55 11.21
N GLN A 344 20.58 4.71 10.57
CA GLN A 344 21.05 6.02 11.01
C GLN A 344 20.09 6.69 12.02
N ALA A 345 18.82 6.29 12.01
CA ALA A 345 17.79 6.86 12.87
C ALA A 345 17.95 6.45 14.34
N ASP A 346 17.75 7.40 15.25
CA ASP A 346 17.71 7.19 16.69
C ASP A 346 16.30 6.82 17.19
N LEU A 347 15.27 7.28 16.49
CA LEU A 347 13.86 6.95 16.73
C LEU A 347 13.10 6.86 15.40
N VAL A 348 12.24 5.85 15.26
CA VAL A 348 11.30 5.76 14.12
C VAL A 348 9.88 6.00 14.62
N THR A 349 9.17 6.97 14.03
CA THR A 349 7.78 7.28 14.35
C THR A 349 6.83 6.61 13.36
N TYR A 350 5.71 6.11 13.90
CA TYR A 350 4.66 5.47 13.11
C TYR A 350 3.26 5.75 13.68
N PRO A 351 2.78 7.01 13.65
CA PRO A 351 1.50 7.42 14.25
C PRO A 351 0.31 7.28 13.28
N SER A 352 0.38 6.35 12.31
CA SER A 352 -0.68 6.18 11.31
C SER A 352 -2.01 5.78 11.94
N SER A 353 -3.10 6.44 11.53
CA SER A 353 -4.45 6.14 12.02
C SER A 353 -5.08 4.92 11.36
N ILE A 354 -4.74 4.65 10.09
CA ILE A 354 -5.20 3.49 9.32
C ILE A 354 -4.04 2.94 8.49
N GLU A 355 -3.78 1.64 8.62
CA GLU A 355 -2.78 0.89 7.85
C GLU A 355 -3.36 -0.46 7.40
N GLY A 356 -3.00 -0.91 6.19
CA GLY A 356 -3.34 -2.27 5.76
C GLY A 356 -2.56 -3.32 6.56
N PHE A 357 -1.25 -3.11 6.74
CA PHE A 357 -0.40 -3.95 7.58
C PHE A 357 0.65 -3.14 8.33
N GLY A 358 1.37 -2.30 7.57
CA GLY A 358 2.40 -1.42 8.08
C GLY A 358 3.81 -1.98 7.95
N ASN A 359 4.24 -2.20 6.70
CA ASN A 359 5.59 -2.69 6.40
C ASN A 359 6.69 -1.83 7.01
N ALA A 360 6.50 -0.51 7.07
CA ALA A 360 7.43 0.40 7.75
C ALA A 360 7.67 0.05 9.23
N PHE A 361 6.68 -0.52 9.93
CA PHE A 361 6.87 -1.02 11.29
C PHE A 361 7.76 -2.27 11.32
N LEU A 362 7.58 -3.20 10.38
CA LEU A 362 8.47 -4.37 10.26
C LEU A 362 9.89 -3.97 9.86
N GLU A 363 10.03 -3.06 8.89
CA GLU A 363 11.31 -2.54 8.43
C GLU A 363 12.09 -1.88 9.57
N ALA A 364 11.40 -1.08 10.41
CA ALA A 364 12.00 -0.46 11.58
C ALA A 364 12.40 -1.48 12.66
N ASN A 365 11.75 -2.64 12.73
CA ASN A 365 12.10 -3.73 13.65
C ASN A 365 13.05 -4.77 13.04
N GLY A 366 13.45 -4.59 11.77
CA GLY A 366 14.52 -5.37 11.15
C GLY A 366 15.81 -5.26 11.96
N PRO A 367 16.77 -6.19 11.83
CA PRO A 367 17.98 -6.20 12.65
C PRO A 367 18.89 -5.02 12.32
N SER A 368 18.57 -3.85 12.85
CA SER A 368 19.46 -2.71 12.88
C SER A 368 20.49 -2.96 13.97
N LYS A 369 21.74 -3.11 13.56
CA LYS A 369 22.97 -3.14 14.38
C LYS A 369 23.28 -4.48 15.06
N ALA A 370 23.97 -5.32 14.30
CA ALA A 370 25.14 -6.03 14.84
C ALA A 370 26.31 -5.03 15.01
N SER A 371 26.22 -4.14 15.99
CA SER A 371 27.39 -3.44 16.53
C SER A 371 27.25 -3.39 18.05
N GLY A 372 28.29 -3.85 18.75
CA GLY A 372 28.31 -4.18 20.18
C GLY A 372 28.16 -3.01 21.16
N ALA A 373 27.25 -2.07 20.91
CA ALA A 373 26.78 -1.08 21.86
C ALA A 373 25.24 -1.14 21.88
N GLY A 374 24.68 -1.52 23.03
CA GLY A 374 23.27 -1.91 23.20
C GLY A 374 22.23 -0.81 22.96
N TRP A 375 22.00 -0.45 21.70
CA TRP A 375 20.92 0.43 21.27
C TRP A 375 19.87 -0.36 20.49
N ARG A 376 18.78 -0.76 21.16
CA ARG A 376 17.59 -1.33 20.50
C ARG A 376 16.81 -0.20 19.82
N ILE A 377 16.45 -0.34 18.54
CA ILE A 377 15.39 0.50 17.95
C ILE A 377 14.14 0.30 18.80
N ARG A 378 13.58 1.41 19.31
CA ARG A 378 12.30 1.40 20.01
C ARG A 378 11.23 1.95 19.08
N THR A 379 10.60 1.07 18.32
CA THR A 379 9.37 1.41 17.62
C THR A 379 8.21 1.53 18.62
N LYS A 380 7.48 2.64 18.61
CA LYS A 380 6.19 2.75 19.31
C LYS A 380 5.06 2.91 18.29
N CYS A 381 4.23 1.88 18.19
CA CYS A 381 2.93 1.97 17.50
C CYS A 381 1.94 2.66 18.46
N TRP A 382 1.39 3.81 18.07
CA TRP A 382 0.31 4.46 18.80
C TRP A 382 -1.03 3.91 18.29
N ASN A 383 -1.37 2.69 18.69
CA ASN A 383 -2.77 2.30 18.85
C ASN A 383 -3.06 2.21 20.34
N ALA A 384 -4.16 2.85 20.75
CA ALA A 384 -4.49 3.19 22.13
C ALA A 384 -4.47 1.98 23.07
N SER A 385 -3.31 1.62 23.67
CA SER A 385 -3.16 0.64 24.77
C SER A 385 -1.69 0.36 25.19
N CYS A 386 -0.77 1.34 25.34
CA CYS A 386 0.55 0.98 25.90
C CYS A 386 1.26 2.05 26.77
N ARG A 387 1.53 1.65 28.03
CA ARG A 387 2.13 2.45 29.11
C ARG A 387 3.67 2.43 29.06
N ILE A 388 4.25 3.58 29.44
CA ILE A 388 5.66 3.84 29.83
C ILE A 388 6.68 3.92 28.66
N ILE A 389 7.42 5.03 28.62
CA ILE A 389 8.70 5.19 27.90
C ILE A 389 9.76 5.20 28.99
N ASN A 390 10.69 4.26 28.97
CA ASN A 390 11.85 4.26 29.87
C ASN A 390 13.12 4.51 29.06
N LEU A 391 13.38 5.78 28.70
CA LEU A 391 14.71 6.20 28.29
C LEU A 391 15.54 6.20 29.58
N GLN A 392 16.71 5.56 29.60
CA GLN A 392 17.59 5.60 30.78
C GLN A 392 17.88 7.08 31.11
N ASN A 393 17.17 7.61 32.12
CA ASN A 393 17.15 8.97 32.67
C ASN A 393 15.92 9.87 32.38
N VAL A 394 14.88 9.41 31.67
CA VAL A 394 13.60 10.15 31.58
C VAL A 394 12.41 9.19 31.66
N THR A 395 11.69 9.22 32.80
CA THR A 395 10.42 8.51 32.98
C THR A 395 9.26 9.47 32.75
N ILE A 396 8.55 9.35 31.63
CA ILE A 396 7.33 10.13 31.35
C ILE A 396 6.11 9.27 31.68
N ARG A 397 5.33 9.64 32.70
CA ARG A 397 3.98 9.11 32.95
C ARG A 397 2.95 10.00 32.25
N LEU A 398 2.22 9.44 31.29
CA LEU A 398 1.09 10.11 30.64
C LEU A 398 -0.19 9.80 31.44
N PRO A 399 -0.90 10.79 32.01
CA PRO A 399 -2.16 10.58 32.68
C PRO A 399 -3.32 10.65 31.66
N TYR A 400 -4.33 9.80 31.83
CA TYR A 400 -5.66 9.83 31.14
C TYR A 400 -5.80 9.23 29.74
N TRP A 401 -5.79 7.90 29.55
CA TRP A 401 -6.58 7.25 28.47
C TRP A 401 -6.90 5.80 28.88
N ASN A 402 -8.17 5.53 29.24
CA ASN A 402 -8.68 4.20 29.61
C ASN A 402 -9.57 3.68 28.46
N THR A 403 -9.04 2.85 27.58
CA THR A 403 -9.81 1.92 26.73
C THR A 403 -8.86 0.90 26.11
N ILE A 404 -9.27 -0.38 26.11
CA ILE A 404 -8.50 -1.56 25.69
C ILE A 404 -8.69 -1.80 24.19
N CYS A 405 -7.61 -2.06 23.45
CA CYS A 405 -7.65 -2.54 22.06
C CYS A 405 -6.78 -3.80 21.93
N ASP A 406 -7.41 -4.95 21.64
CA ASP A 406 -6.82 -6.30 21.58
C ASP A 406 -6.04 -6.60 20.27
N CYS A 407 -5.32 -5.62 19.72
CA CYS A 407 -4.61 -5.78 18.42
C CYS A 407 -3.13 -6.19 18.54
N CYS A 408 -2.63 -6.57 19.71
CA CYS A 408 -1.25 -7.04 19.88
C CYS A 408 -1.20 -8.46 20.43
N TRP A 409 -0.61 -9.38 19.66
CA TRP A 409 -0.23 -10.71 20.14
C TRP A 409 0.69 -10.57 21.37
N PRO A 410 0.57 -11.45 22.38
CA PRO A 410 1.45 -11.42 23.54
C PRO A 410 2.82 -11.96 23.13
N ILE A 411 3.80 -11.08 23.00
CA ILE A 411 5.21 -11.47 23.02
C ILE A 411 5.51 -11.83 24.47
N ALA A 412 5.38 -13.12 24.80
CA ALA A 412 5.85 -13.66 26.07
C ALA A 412 7.37 -13.56 26.10
N TRP A 413 7.89 -12.80 27.06
CA TRP A 413 9.30 -12.83 27.42
C TRP A 413 9.46 -13.89 28.52
N GLU A 414 10.01 -15.07 28.19
CA GLU A 414 10.61 -15.91 29.22
C GLU A 414 11.98 -15.33 29.61
N LYS A 415 12.29 -15.45 30.91
CA LYS A 415 13.37 -14.74 31.62
C LYS A 415 14.77 -15.07 31.11
#